data_AF-A0A3A9EGH7-F1
#
_entry.id   AF-A0A3A9EGH7-F1
#
_cell.length_a   1.000
_cell.length_b   1.000
_cell.length_c   1.000
_cell.angle_alpha   90.00
_cell.angle_beta   90.00
_cell.angle_gamma   90.00
#
_symmetry.space_group_name_H-M   'P 1'
#
loop_
_entity.id
_entity.type
_entity.pdbx_description
1 polymer ?
#
loop_
_entity_poly.entity_id
_entity_poly.type
_entity_poly.pdbx_seq_one_letter_code
_entity_poly.pdbx_strand_id
1 'polypeptide(L)'
;MGKSLEVQKAKAEKEVRQLENQQKILLNRIRKEERNARNHRLIVHGAIMEGVFPFTASMDGEAIKAFLIDLSRLPGAAETAEKAQKNAPTN
;
A
#
# COMPACT_ATOMS: atom_id res chain seq x y z
N MET A 1 -42.33 -36.67 1.61
CA MET A 1 -41.61 -35.76 2.54
C MET A 1 -40.10 -35.72 2.28
N GLY A 2 -39.40 -36.83 1.96
CA GLY A 2 -37.93 -36.86 1.80
C GLY A 2 -37.31 -36.05 0.65
N LYS A 3 -37.92 -36.02 -0.54
CA LYS A 3 -37.42 -35.25 -1.71
C LYS A 3 -37.30 -33.74 -1.46
N SER A 4 -38.06 -33.17 -0.52
CA SER A 4 -37.98 -31.74 -0.18
C SER A 4 -36.74 -31.41 0.65
N LEU A 5 -36.29 -32.32 1.52
CA LEU A 5 -35.12 -32.13 2.38
C LEU A 5 -33.81 -32.24 1.58
N GLU A 6 -33.75 -33.15 0.60
CA GLU A 6 -32.58 -33.28 -0.29
C GLU A 6 -32.36 -32.04 -1.14
N VAL A 7 -33.44 -31.46 -1.68
CA VAL A 7 -33.40 -30.20 -2.44
C VAL A 7 -32.97 -29.03 -1.56
N GLN A 8 -33.46 -28.98 -0.31
CA GLN A 8 -33.05 -27.96 0.66
C GLN A 8 -31.57 -28.08 1.03
N LYS A 9 -31.05 -29.29 1.23
CA LYS A 9 -29.61 -29.54 1.47
C LYS A 9 -28.77 -29.10 0.28
N ALA A 10 -29.13 -29.51 -0.94
CA ALA A 10 -28.39 -29.13 -2.15
C ALA A 10 -28.38 -27.60 -2.36
N LYS A 11 -29.49 -26.92 -2.04
CA LYS A 11 -29.56 -25.45 -2.10
C LYS A 11 -28.66 -24.81 -1.06
N ALA A 12 -28.67 -25.29 0.19
CA ALA A 12 -27.81 -24.80 1.26
C ALA A 12 -26.32 -25.01 0.93
N GLU A 13 -25.93 -26.16 0.38
CA GLU A 13 -24.55 -26.41 -0.05
C GLU A 13 -24.09 -25.48 -1.16
N LYS A 14 -24.98 -25.14 -2.10
CA LYS A 14 -24.68 -24.17 -3.16
C LYS A 14 -24.49 -22.77 -2.59
N GLU A 15 -25.31 -22.39 -1.62
CA GLU A 15 -25.24 -21.10 -0.95
C GLU A 15 -23.95 -20.96 -0.12
N VAL A 16 -23.55 -22.01 0.61
CA VAL A 16 -22.26 -22.06 1.32
C VAL A 16 -21.10 -21.85 0.35
N ARG A 17 -21.06 -22.58 -0.78
CA ARG A 17 -20.02 -22.40 -1.80
C ARG A 17 -20.02 -20.99 -2.40
N GLN A 18 -21.18 -20.37 -2.54
CA GLN A 18 -21.28 -18.99 -3.02
C GLN A 18 -20.71 -17.99 -2.00
N LEU A 19 -21.02 -18.17 -0.72
CA LEU A 19 -20.49 -17.34 0.37
C LEU A 19 -18.97 -17.49 0.52
N GLU A 20 -18.43 -18.71 0.43
CA GLU A 20 -16.98 -18.95 0.43
C GLU A 20 -16.27 -18.23 -0.73
N ASN A 21 -16.87 -18.26 -1.92
CA ASN A 21 -16.35 -17.53 -3.07
C ASN A 21 -16.40 -16.01 -2.88
N GLN A 22 -17.48 -15.48 -2.29
CA GLN A 22 -17.58 -14.06 -1.94
C GLN A 22 -16.52 -13.67 -0.91
N GLN A 23 -16.32 -14.47 0.13
CA GLN A 23 -15.28 -14.23 1.14
C GLN A 23 -13.88 -14.18 0.51
N LYS A 24 -13.57 -15.14 -0.38
CA LYS A 24 -12.29 -15.16 -1.12
C LYS A 24 -12.09 -13.90 -1.96
N ILE A 25 -13.13 -13.42 -2.65
CA ILE A 25 -13.09 -12.18 -3.44
C ILE A 25 -12.82 -10.97 -2.54
N LEU A 26 -13.50 -10.88 -1.40
CA LEU A 26 -13.32 -9.78 -0.45
C LEU A 26 -11.90 -9.74 0.11
N LEU A 27 -11.34 -10.88 0.52
CA LEU A 27 -9.96 -10.98 0.99
C LEU A 27 -8.94 -10.55 -0.08
N ASN A 28 -9.18 -10.94 -1.33
CA ASN A 28 -8.32 -10.52 -2.45
C ASN A 28 -8.42 -9.02 -2.73
N ARG A 29 -9.61 -8.42 -2.55
CA ARG A 29 -9.81 -6.97 -2.69
C ARG A 29 -9.04 -6.19 -1.63
N ILE A 30 -9.12 -6.61 -0.36
CA ILE A 30 -8.37 -5.98 0.75
C ILE A 30 -6.87 -5.99 0.45
N ARG A 31 -6.30 -7.14 0.08
CA ARG A 31 -4.88 -7.24 -0.31
C ARG A 31 -4.51 -6.38 -1.51
N LYS A 32 -5.45 -6.14 -2.43
CA LYS A 32 -5.24 -5.23 -3.58
C LYS A 32 -5.26 -3.78 -3.12
N GLU A 33 -6.19 -3.40 -2.26
CA GLU A 33 -6.28 -2.06 -1.70
C GLU A 33 -5.05 -1.71 -0.87
N GLU A 34 -4.53 -2.63 -0.06
CA GLU A 34 -3.27 -2.44 0.68
C GLU A 34 -2.09 -2.19 -0.27
N ARG A 35 -1.99 -2.96 -1.37
CA ARG A 35 -0.96 -2.75 -2.40
C ARG A 35 -1.14 -1.41 -3.11
N ASN A 36 -2.38 -1.04 -3.42
CA ASN A 36 -2.69 0.24 -4.06
C ASN A 36 -2.35 1.42 -3.14
N ALA A 37 -2.68 1.35 -1.85
CA ALA A 37 -2.34 2.36 -0.86
C ALA A 37 -0.82 2.50 -0.71
N ARG A 38 -0.09 1.38 -0.70
CA ARG A 38 1.38 1.38 -0.71
C ARG A 38 1.94 2.06 -1.95
N ASN A 39 1.47 1.69 -3.14
CA ASN A 39 1.94 2.27 -4.40
C ASN A 39 1.61 3.77 -4.48
N HIS A 40 0.41 4.16 -4.04
CA HIS A 40 0.02 5.56 -3.98
C HIS A 40 0.97 6.37 -3.08
N ARG A 41 1.28 5.87 -1.89
CA ARG A 41 2.26 6.52 -0.98
C ARG A 41 3.62 6.69 -1.64
N LEU A 42 4.12 5.67 -2.35
CA LEU A 42 5.41 5.74 -3.04
C LEU A 42 5.39 6.77 -4.18
N ILE A 43 4.30 6.84 -4.95
CA ILE A 43 4.12 7.83 -6.01
C ILE A 43 4.09 9.25 -5.43
N VAL A 44 3.32 9.47 -4.36
CA VAL A 44 3.23 10.78 -3.70
C VAL A 44 4.59 11.23 -3.18
N HIS A 45 5.35 10.35 -2.51
CA HIS A 45 6.69 10.69 -2.05
C HIS A 45 7.66 10.94 -3.22
N GLY A 46 7.55 10.19 -4.32
CA GLY A 46 8.32 10.46 -5.54
C GLY A 46 8.01 11.84 -6.14
N ALA A 47 6.72 12.20 -6.23
CA ALA A 47 6.31 13.51 -6.72
C ALA A 47 6.81 14.67 -5.83
N ILE A 48 6.80 14.49 -4.51
CA ILE A 48 7.39 15.46 -3.57
C ILE A 48 8.90 15.60 -3.83
N MET A 49 9.60 14.49 -4.06
CA MET A 49 11.03 14.49 -4.36
C MET A 49 11.34 15.23 -5.66
N GLU A 50 10.61 14.97 -6.75
CA GLU A 50 10.74 15.70 -8.01
C GLU A 50 10.45 17.19 -7.85
N GLY A 51 9.48 17.55 -7.00
CA GLY A 51 9.17 18.95 -6.70
C GLY A 51 10.30 19.70 -6.00
N VAL A 52 11.04 19.04 -5.10
CA VAL A 52 12.18 19.62 -4.37
C VAL A 52 13.47 19.56 -5.21
N PHE A 53 13.66 18.48 -5.96
CA PHE A 53 14.84 18.20 -6.77
C PHE A 53 14.42 17.86 -8.22
N PRO A 54 14.15 18.86 -9.08
CA PRO A 54 13.62 18.62 -10.43
C PRO A 54 14.45 17.69 -11.31
N PHE A 55 15.76 17.60 -11.06
CA PHE A 55 16.66 16.72 -11.79
C PHE A 55 16.41 15.22 -11.52
N THR A 56 15.69 14.85 -10.45
CA THR A 56 15.41 13.44 -10.14
C THR A 56 14.44 12.79 -11.12
N ALA A 57 13.65 13.58 -11.87
CA ALA A 57 12.70 13.07 -12.85
C ALA A 57 13.36 12.27 -14.00
N SER A 58 14.65 12.50 -14.27
CA SER A 58 15.42 11.80 -15.30
C SER A 58 16.52 10.88 -14.73
N MET A 59 16.66 10.80 -13.40
CA MET A 59 17.67 9.97 -12.75
C MET A 59 17.16 8.57 -12.46
N ASP A 60 18.08 7.60 -12.45
CA ASP A 60 17.79 6.27 -11.97
C ASP A 60 17.64 6.23 -10.44
N GLY A 61 16.92 5.22 -9.94
CA GLY A 61 16.62 5.09 -8.52
C GLY A 61 17.84 4.84 -7.63
N GLU A 62 18.90 4.21 -8.14
CA GLU A 62 20.11 3.95 -7.34
C GLU A 62 20.96 5.22 -7.20
N ALA A 63 21.03 6.05 -8.25
CA ALA A 63 21.66 7.34 -8.23
C ALA A 63 20.92 8.33 -7.31
N ILE A 64 19.58 8.32 -7.32
CA ILE A 64 18.76 9.07 -6.36
C ILE A 64 19.06 8.62 -4.93
N LYS A 65 19.13 7.31 -4.69
CA LYS A 65 19.45 6.75 -3.37
C LYS A 65 20.86 7.15 -2.90
N ALA A 66 21.86 7.09 -3.77
CA ALA A 66 23.22 7.52 -3.47
C ALA A 66 23.25 9.01 -3.09
N PHE A 67 22.59 9.87 -3.88
CA PHE A 67 22.44 11.29 -3.59
C PHE A 67 21.79 11.56 -2.21
N LEU A 68 20.70 10.85 -1.89
CA LEU A 68 20.03 11.00 -0.58
C LEU A 68 20.90 10.53 0.58
N ILE A 69 21.72 9.48 0.39
CA ILE A 69 22.69 9.02 1.39
C ILE A 69 23.74 10.11 1.63
N ASP A 70 24.27 10.72 0.58
CA ASP A 70 25.26 11.79 0.71
C ASP A 70 24.65 13.02 1.40
N LEU A 71 23.42 13.40 1.05
CA LEU A 71 22.68 14.46 1.77
C LEU A 71 22.50 14.13 3.25
N SER A 72 22.18 12.88 3.59
CA SER A 72 21.95 12.46 4.98
C SER A 72 23.20 12.56 5.86
N ARG A 73 24.39 12.59 5.26
CA ARG A 73 25.69 12.68 5.95
C ARG A 73 26.19 14.11 6.13
N LEU A 74 25.50 15.10 5.54
CA LEU A 74 25.86 16.50 5.71
C LEU A 74 25.65 16.96 7.17
N PRO A 75 26.50 17.86 7.69
CA PRO A 75 26.29 18.47 8.99
C PRO A 75 24.88 19.09 9.10
N GLY A 76 24.19 18.86 10.21
CA GLY A 76 22.83 19.36 10.44
C GLY A 76 21.70 18.55 9.80
N ALA A 77 21.99 17.54 8.97
CA ALA A 77 20.95 16.68 8.39
C ALA A 77 20.16 15.89 9.46
N ALA A 78 20.86 15.34 10.46
CA ALA A 78 20.24 14.62 11.57
C ALA A 78 19.28 15.49 12.39
N GLU A 79 19.70 16.71 12.75
CA GLU A 79 18.86 17.68 13.48
C GLU A 79 17.62 18.09 12.67
N THR A 80 17.80 18.28 11.36
CA THR A 80 16.70 18.64 10.45
C THR A 80 15.70 17.48 10.34
N ALA A 81 16.17 16.25 10.27
CA ALA A 81 15.33 15.05 10.26
C ALA A 81 14.56 14.89 11.59
N GLU A 82 15.20 15.16 12.73
CA GLU A 82 14.55 15.12 14.04
C GLU A 82 13.46 16.20 14.17
N LYS A 83 13.72 17.43 13.72
CA LYS A 83 12.73 18.51 13.66
C LYS A 83 11.55 18.15 12.76
N ALA A 84 11.81 17.53 11.60
CA ALA A 84 10.77 17.09 10.69
C ALA A 84 9.86 16.02 11.32
N GLN A 85 10.43 15.07 12.07
CA GLN A 85 9.67 14.04 12.79
C GLN A 85 8.79 14.64 13.89
N LYS A 86 9.30 15.64 14.63
CA LYS A 86 8.55 16.33 15.69
C LYS A 86 7.39 17.18 15.16
N ASN A 87 7.50 17.66 13.92
CA ASN A 87 6.47 18.48 13.27
C ASN A 87 5.46 17.65 12.45
N ALA A 88 5.69 16.35 12.26
CA ALA A 88 4.74 15.48 11.59
C ALA A 88 3.54 15.20 12.51
N PRO A 89 2.29 15.26 12.02
CA PRO A 89 1.14 14.90 12.82
C PRO A 89 1.29 13.43 13.25
N THR A 90 1.37 13.20 14.56
CA THR A 90 1.20 11.86 15.15
C THR A 90 -0.25 11.45 14.92
N ASN A 91 -0.46 10.48 14.03
CA ASN A 91 -1.72 9.74 13.94
C ASN A 91 -1.93 8.88 15.19
#